data_AF-A0A4S0MJQ3-F1
#
_entry.id   AF-A0A4S0MJQ3-F1
#
_cell.length_a   1.000
_cell.length_b   1.000
_cell.length_c   1.000
_cell.angle_alpha   90.00
_cell.angle_beta   90.00
_cell.angle_gamma   90.00
#
_symmetry.space_group_name_H-M   'P 1'
#
loop_
_entity.id
_entity.type
_entity.pdbx_description
1 polymer ?
#
loop_
_entity_poly.entity_id
_entity_poly.type
_entity_poly.pdbx_seq_one_letter_code
_entity_poly.pdbx_strand_id
1 'polypeptide(L)'
;DDSRLPAVAGPSINADLKWSPERGTTIGLTGKTNVETTTTAGQSGDILYSGRLTGERQIRANLTANTALGLDWRDYTGSDGHDMILSAEAGLT
;
A
#
# COMPACT_ATOMS: atom_id res chain seq x y z
N ASP A 1 28.64 2.20 -4.22
CA ASP A 1 28.51 1.56 -2.91
C ASP A 1 29.53 2.09 -1.94
N ASP A 2 29.04 2.61 -0.82
CA ASP A 2 29.84 2.87 0.38
C ASP A 2 29.63 1.69 1.33
N SER A 3 30.68 0.91 1.59
CA SER A 3 30.63 -0.28 2.44
C SER A 3 30.30 0.00 3.92
N ARG A 4 30.15 1.28 4.29
CA ARG A 4 29.73 1.71 5.62
C ARG A 4 28.21 1.84 5.78
N LEU A 5 27.43 1.79 4.69
CA LEU A 5 25.97 1.88 4.75
C LEU A 5 25.32 0.51 4.48
N PRO A 6 24.32 0.10 5.29
CA PRO A 6 23.55 -1.10 5.00
C PRO A 6 22.86 -1.00 3.63
N ALA A 7 22.88 -2.09 2.87
CA ALA A 7 22.16 -2.17 1.61
C ALA A 7 20.65 -2.19 1.86
N VAL A 8 19.89 -1.39 1.11
CA VAL A 8 18.42 -1.44 1.11
C VAL A 8 18.00 -2.64 0.26
N ALA A 9 17.54 -3.70 0.90
CA ALA A 9 17.14 -4.93 0.22
C ALA A 9 15.91 -5.54 0.89
N GLY A 10 14.95 -6.00 0.09
CA GLY A 10 13.73 -6.63 0.57
C GLY A 10 12.93 -7.28 -0.55
N PRO A 11 11.94 -8.11 -0.20
CA PRO A 11 11.06 -8.74 -1.19
C PRO A 11 10.22 -7.68 -1.92
N SER A 12 10.17 -7.78 -3.25
CA SER A 12 9.32 -6.91 -4.07
C SER A 12 8.00 -7.60 -4.40
N ILE A 13 6.88 -6.92 -4.15
CA ILE A 13 5.55 -7.32 -4.60
C ILE A 13 4.90 -6.19 -5.41
N ASN A 14 4.15 -6.57 -6.44
CA ASN A 14 3.23 -5.69 -7.14
C ASN A 14 2.04 -6.55 -7.63
N ALA A 15 0.99 -6.60 -6.83
CA ALA A 15 -0.19 -7.42 -7.06
C ALA A 15 -1.45 -6.57 -7.17
N ASP A 16 -2.32 -6.91 -8.12
CA ASP A 16 -3.67 -6.37 -8.28
C ASP A 16 -4.61 -7.55 -8.50
N LEU A 17 -5.48 -7.81 -7.53
CA LEU A 17 -6.51 -8.83 -7.58
C LEU A 17 -7.87 -8.15 -7.55
N LYS A 18 -8.75 -8.52 -8.50
CA LYS A 18 -10.13 -8.05 -8.57
C LYS A 18 -11.07 -9.22 -8.74
N TRP A 19 -12.14 -9.23 -7.96
CA TRP A 19 -13.17 -10.25 -8.05
C TRP A 19 -14.55 -9.70 -7.71
N SER A 20 -15.58 -10.48 -8.04
CA SER A 20 -16.97 -10.15 -7.77
C SER A 20 -17.59 -11.28 -6.94
N PRO A 21 -17.76 -11.10 -5.61
CA PRO A 21 -18.39 -12.11 -4.76
C PRO A 21 -19.84 -12.39 -5.14
N GLU A 22 -20.54 -11.36 -5.59
CA GLU A 22 -21.92 -11.40 -6.05
C GLU A 22 -22.14 -10.30 -7.10
N ARG A 23 -23.17 -10.44 -7.95
CA ARG A 23 -23.50 -9.45 -8.97
C ARG A 23 -23.66 -8.07 -8.33
N GLY A 24 -23.02 -7.06 -8.91
CA GLY A 24 -23.08 -5.68 -8.43
C GLY A 24 -22.11 -5.38 -7.29
N THR A 25 -21.28 -6.34 -6.86
CA THR A 25 -20.17 -6.09 -5.93
C THR A 25 -18.85 -6.34 -6.63
N THR A 26 -17.92 -5.40 -6.51
CA THR A 26 -16.52 -5.56 -6.93
C THR A 26 -15.63 -5.34 -5.72
N ILE A 27 -14.73 -6.28 -5.44
CA ILE A 27 -13.69 -6.14 -4.44
C ILE A 27 -12.34 -6.09 -5.15
N GLY A 28 -11.50 -5.15 -4.75
CA GLY A 28 -10.12 -5.03 -5.21
C GLY A 28 -9.15 -5.18 -4.04
N LEU A 29 -8.06 -5.92 -4.25
CA LEU A 29 -6.94 -6.00 -3.32
C LEU A 29 -5.66 -5.70 -4.08
N THR A 30 -4.93 -4.68 -3.64
CA THR A 30 -3.61 -4.33 -4.18
C THR A 30 -2.56 -4.40 -3.10
N GLY A 31 -1.38 -4.92 -3.45
CA GLY A 31 -0.20 -4.96 -2.59
C GLY A 31 1.03 -4.50 -3.36
N LYS A 32 1.82 -3.59 -2.80
CA LYS A 32 2.98 -3.01 -3.47
C LYS A 32 4.16 -2.82 -2.50
N THR A 33 5.36 -3.15 -2.94
CA THR A 33 6.62 -2.70 -2.31
C THR A 33 7.22 -1.57 -3.15
N ASN A 34 7.55 -0.44 -2.54
CA ASN A 34 8.37 0.60 -3.15
C ASN A 34 9.69 0.71 -2.40
N VAL A 35 10.80 0.68 -3.13
CA VAL A 35 12.13 0.93 -2.58
C VAL A 35 12.49 2.38 -2.88
N GLU A 36 12.72 3.17 -1.84
CA GLU A 36 13.07 4.58 -1.96
C GLU A 36 14.53 4.77 -1.55
N THR A 37 15.37 5.22 -2.48
CA THR A 37 16.79 5.49 -2.20
C THR A 37 16.97 6.92 -1.71
N THR A 38 17.85 7.13 -0.74
CA THR A 38 18.19 8.49 -0.28
C THR A 38 19.38 9.07 -1.04
N THR A 39 19.37 10.38 -1.26
CA THR A 39 20.52 11.16 -1.78
C THR A 39 21.28 11.88 -0.67
N THR A 40 20.82 11.76 0.58
CA THR A 40 21.46 12.36 1.76
C THR A 40 22.69 11.55 2.17
N ALA A 41 23.85 12.21 2.22
CA ALA A 41 25.09 11.57 2.62
C ALA A 41 24.98 10.98 4.04
N GLY A 42 25.32 9.69 4.19
CA GLY A 42 25.32 9.01 5.49
C GLY A 42 23.97 8.44 5.92
N GLN A 43 22.92 8.52 5.11
CA GLN A 43 21.66 7.81 5.34
C GLN A 43 21.51 6.66 4.37
N SER A 44 20.82 5.60 4.80
CA SER A 44 20.35 4.56 3.88
C SER A 44 18.89 4.87 3.51
N GLY A 45 18.40 4.32 2.40
CA GLY A 45 17.03 4.53 1.95
C GLY A 45 16.00 3.82 2.83
N ASP A 46 14.78 3.67 2.33
CA ASP A 46 13.68 2.99 3.01
C ASP A 46 12.88 2.09 2.07
N ILE A 47 12.09 1.21 2.68
CA ILE A 47 11.15 0.34 1.97
C ILE A 47 9.75 0.63 2.48
N LEU A 48 8.85 0.96 1.57
CA LEU A 48 7.43 1.14 1.83
C LEU A 48 6.64 -0.08 1.35
N TYR A 49 5.93 -0.71 2.27
CA TYR A 49 4.94 -1.76 2.00
C TYR A 49 3.54 -1.18 2.06
N SER A 50 2.83 -1.20 0.94
CA SER A 50 1.48 -0.67 0.81
C SER A 50 0.47 -1.77 0.53
N GLY A 51 -0.64 -1.77 1.25
CA GLY A 51 -1.81 -2.62 1.04
C GLY A 51 -3.07 -1.78 0.92
N ARG A 52 -3.92 -2.07 -0.07
CA ARG A 52 -5.22 -1.42 -0.21
C ARG A 52 -6.31 -2.43 -0.55
N LEU A 53 -7.39 -2.39 0.21
CA LEU A 53 -8.63 -3.14 -0.03
C LEU A 53 -9.70 -2.13 -0.46
N THR A 54 -10.32 -2.36 -1.60
CA THR A 54 -11.44 -1.54 -2.09
C THR A 54 -12.70 -2.37 -2.23
N GLY A 55 -13.85 -1.74 -1.97
CA GLY A 55 -15.16 -2.31 -2.18
C GLY A 55 -16.05 -1.36 -2.95
N GLU A 56 -16.76 -1.88 -3.94
CA GLU A 56 -17.81 -1.17 -4.65
C GLU A 56 -19.06 -2.05 -4.64
N ARG A 57 -20.21 -1.48 -4.27
CA ARG A 57 -21.51 -2.16 -4.27
C ARG A 57 -22.57 -1.28 -4.92
N GLN A 58 -23.15 -1.76 -6.01
CA GLN A 58 -24.39 -1.21 -6.54
C GLN A 58 -25.56 -1.66 -5.65
N ILE A 59 -26.12 -0.73 -4.88
CA ILE A 59 -27.26 -0.99 -3.99
C ILE A 59 -28.57 -0.99 -4.81
N ARG A 60 -28.68 -0.05 -5.75
CA ARG A 60 -29.77 0.09 -6.72
C ARG A 60 -29.25 0.78 -7.99
N ALA A 61 -30.08 0.90 -9.03
CA ALA A 61 -29.67 1.43 -10.34
C ALA A 61 -29.04 2.83 -10.33
N ASN A 62 -29.30 3.63 -9.29
CA ASN A 62 -28.83 5.01 -9.13
C ASN A 62 -28.20 5.26 -7.76
N LEU A 63 -27.64 4.23 -7.12
CA LEU A 63 -26.92 4.38 -5.86
C LEU A 63 -25.83 3.31 -5.76
N THR A 64 -24.60 3.76 -5.75
CA THR A 64 -23.42 2.92 -5.54
C THR A 64 -22.72 3.33 -4.26
N ALA A 65 -22.33 2.35 -3.45
CA ALA A 65 -21.48 2.55 -2.29
C ALA A 65 -20.04 2.18 -2.64
N ASN A 66 -19.10 3.00 -2.17
CA ASN A 66 -17.67 2.77 -2.31
C ASN A 66 -17.01 2.78 -0.94
N THR A 67 -16.03 1.91 -0.74
CA THR A 67 -15.20 1.86 0.46
C THR A 67 -13.75 1.56 0.10
N ALA A 68 -12.83 2.06 0.90
CA ALA A 68 -11.43 1.68 0.82
C ALA A 68 -10.79 1.62 2.21
N LEU A 69 -9.91 0.65 2.41
CA LEU A 69 -9.03 0.55 3.56
C LEU A 69 -7.59 0.51 3.05
N GLY A 70 -6.71 1.30 3.65
CA GLY A 70 -5.30 1.35 3.31
C GLY A 70 -4.41 1.11 4.52
N LEU A 71 -3.29 0.43 4.28
CA LEU A 71 -2.22 0.21 5.24
C LEU A 71 -0.90 0.50 4.53
N ASP A 72 -0.10 1.37 5.12
CA ASP A 72 1.24 1.71 4.66
C ASP A 72 2.22 1.49 5.83
N TRP A 73 3.21 0.64 5.63
CA TRP A 73 4.28 0.36 6.58
C TRP A 73 5.62 0.76 5.96
N ARG A 74 6.32 1.70 6.59
CA ARG A 74 7.65 2.14 6.16
C ARG A 74 8.72 1.62 7.11
N ASP A 75 9.76 1.03 6.53
CA ASP A 75 10.92 0.51 7.24
C ASP A 75 12.18 1.28 6.79
N TYR A 76 12.83 1.96 7.73
CA TYR A 76 13.96 2.84 7.44
C TYR A 76 15.28 2.07 7.55
N THR A 77 16.02 1.97 6.45
CA THR A 77 17.32 1.28 6.47
C THR A 77 18.36 2.12 7.23
N GLY A 78 19.13 1.49 8.11
CA GLY A 78 20.17 2.18 8.89
C GLY A 78 19.68 2.87 10.17
N SER A 79 18.42 2.68 10.55
CA SER A 79 17.86 3.04 11.86
C SER A 79 16.82 2.00 12.28
N ASP A 80 16.48 1.91 13.58
CA ASP A 80 15.41 1.00 14.06
C ASP A 80 14.00 1.62 13.91
N GLY A 81 13.86 2.74 13.20
CA GLY A 81 12.61 3.45 13.03
C GLY A 81 11.67 2.75 12.05
N HIS A 82 10.38 2.80 12.33
CA HIS A 82 9.32 2.42 11.38
C HIS A 82 8.10 3.31 11.58
N ASP A 83 7.39 3.57 10.48
CA ASP A 83 6.13 4.32 10.49
C ASP A 83 4.99 3.45 9.96
N MET A 84 3.82 3.55 10.59
CA MET A 84 2.60 2.90 10.13
C MET A 84 1.49 3.93 9.93
N ILE A 85 0.87 3.92 8.74
CA ILE A 85 -0.29 4.74 8.40
C ILE A 85 -1.46 3.81 8.08
N LEU A 86 -2.60 4.08 8.72
CA LEU A 86 -3.87 3.41 8.42
C LEU A 86 -4.83 4.44 7.85
N SER A 87 -5.53 4.07 6.78
CA SER A 87 -6.55 4.91 6.14
C SER A 87 -7.85 4.15 5.92
N ALA A 88 -8.97 4.87 6.00
CA ALA A 88 -10.29 4.36 5.71
C ALA A 88 -11.13 5.44 5.01
N GLU A 89 -11.81 5.03 3.95
CA GLU A 89 -12.65 5.90 3.12
C GLU A 89 -13.99 5.19 2.86
N ALA A 90 -15.07 5.96 2.83
CA ALA A 90 -16.39 5.47 2.45
C ALA A 90 -17.18 6.58 1.74
N GLY A 91 -18.01 6.22 0.77
CA GLY A 91 -18.81 7.16 0.00
C GLY A 91 -20.05 6.53 -0.64
N LEU A 92 -20.91 7.41 -1.15
CA LEU A 92 -22.11 7.06 -1.92
C LEU A 92 -22.17 7.99 -3.13
N THR A 93 -22.48 7.44 -4.31
CA THR A 93 -22.67 8.18 -5.57
C THR A 93 -23.97 7.79 -6.26
#